data_AF-Q2U1A8-F1
#
_entry.id   AF-Q2U1A8-F1
#
_cell.length_a   1.000
_cell.length_b   1.000
_cell.length_c   1.000
_cell.angle_alpha   90.00
_cell.angle_beta   90.00
_cell.angle_gamma   90.00
#
_symmetry.space_group_name_H-M   'P 1'
#
loop_
_entity.id
_entity.type
_entity.pdbx_description
1 polymer ?
#
loop_
_entity_poly.entity_id
_entity_poly.type
_entity_poly.pdbx_seq_one_letter_code
_entity_poly.pdbx_strand_id
1 'polypeptide(L)'
;MAGLWLGLGFTAGKSIAITLWSAITAPFRGQTGGATAYKHVAITFARSFFGTASIEQIQLSLSENLRGALLLSPWIDFGTDHESFRTNADKDAISAESLGRWAEALFGDTKMDKYTNPTDAPTGWWKLLPVEKIFIGVGGDEVLLDSIVSLAHKMKTEHPDVLVSRVPREFHVEPITDFGLGLSPGVQYQAMAAWLNQTFSQ
;
A
#
# COMPACT_ATOMS: atom_id res chain seq x y z
N MET A 1 -25.26 -7.70 -10.73
CA MET A 1 -24.30 -8.43 -11.58
C MET A 1 -24.07 -7.78 -12.94
N ALA A 2 -25.06 -7.66 -13.84
CA ALA A 2 -24.85 -7.08 -15.18
C ALA A 2 -24.26 -5.65 -15.17
N GLY A 3 -24.69 -4.78 -14.26
CA GLY A 3 -24.13 -3.43 -14.11
C GLY A 3 -22.68 -3.39 -13.62
N LEU A 4 -22.24 -4.36 -12.80
CA LEU A 4 -20.85 -4.43 -12.34
C LEU A 4 -19.92 -4.90 -13.47
N TRP A 5 -20.34 -5.87 -14.29
CA TRP A 5 -19.58 -6.32 -15.47
C TRP A 5 -19.45 -5.22 -16.53
N LEU A 6 -20.52 -4.47 -16.79
CA LEU A 6 -20.49 -3.30 -17.67
C LEU A 6 -19.55 -2.21 -17.12
N GLY A 7 -19.60 -1.94 -15.82
CA GLY A 7 -18.69 -1.00 -15.17
C GLY A 7 -17.23 -1.45 -15.23
N LEU A 8 -16.94 -2.74 -14.98
CA LEU A 8 -15.60 -3.31 -15.08
C LEU A 8 -15.06 -3.23 -16.52
N GLY A 9 -15.91 -3.52 -17.51
CA GLY A 9 -15.57 -3.39 -18.94
C GLY A 9 -15.24 -1.93 -19.32
N PHE A 10 -16.01 -0.96 -18.82
CA PHE A 10 -15.73 0.46 -19.03
C PHE A 10 -14.42 0.90 -18.36
N THR A 11 -14.19 0.48 -17.11
CA THR A 11 -12.95 0.71 -16.34
C THR A 11 -11.72 0.15 -17.08
N ALA A 12 -11.81 -1.09 -17.58
CA ALA A 12 -10.77 -1.72 -18.36
C ALA A 12 -10.52 -0.97 -19.68
N GLY A 13 -11.59 -0.61 -20.41
CA GLY A 13 -11.49 0.16 -21.66
C GLY A 13 -10.82 1.52 -21.47
N LYS A 14 -11.20 2.26 -20.42
CA LYS A 14 -10.60 3.55 -20.07
C LYS A 14 -9.11 3.40 -19.72
N SER A 15 -8.76 2.37 -18.96
CA SER A 15 -7.38 2.10 -18.56
C SER A 15 -6.51 1.69 -19.73
N ILE A 16 -7.04 0.91 -20.68
CA ILE A 16 -6.37 0.60 -21.94
C ILE A 16 -6.10 1.88 -22.75
N ALA A 17 -7.09 2.76 -22.89
CA ALA A 17 -6.93 4.01 -23.64
C ALA A 17 -5.83 4.92 -23.04
N ILE A 18 -5.81 5.09 -21.71
CA ILE A 18 -4.77 5.84 -21.00
C ILE A 18 -3.40 5.18 -21.16
N THR A 19 -3.34 3.85 -21.13
CA THR A 19 -2.10 3.08 -21.28
C THR A 19 -1.53 3.18 -22.69
N LEU A 20 -2.38 3.13 -23.72
CA LEU A 20 -1.97 3.33 -25.11
C LEU A 20 -1.39 4.74 -25.32
N TRP A 21 -2.02 5.76 -24.74
CA TRP A 21 -1.49 7.12 -24.76
C TRP A 21 -0.14 7.23 -24.02
N SER A 22 -0.01 6.56 -22.88
CA SER A 22 1.25 6.49 -22.17
C SER A 22 2.33 5.77 -22.97
N ALA A 23 2.00 4.70 -23.70
CA ALA A 23 2.98 3.95 -24.51
C ALA A 23 3.52 4.80 -25.67
N ILE A 24 2.67 5.63 -26.28
CA ILE A 24 3.07 6.57 -27.35
C ILE A 24 4.04 7.64 -26.82
N THR A 25 3.83 8.11 -25.59
CA THR A 25 4.56 9.25 -25.04
C THR A 25 5.77 8.88 -24.17
N ALA A 26 5.79 7.68 -23.58
CA ALA A 26 6.83 7.25 -22.64
C ALA A 26 8.26 7.20 -23.21
N PRO A 27 8.52 6.75 -24.45
CA PRO A 27 9.87 6.73 -25.01
C PRO A 27 10.53 8.12 -25.10
N PHE A 28 9.72 9.18 -25.09
CA PHE A 28 10.17 10.57 -25.24
C PHE A 28 10.29 11.33 -23.91
N ARG A 29 10.07 10.67 -22.77
CA ARG A 29 10.19 11.27 -21.44
C ARG A 29 11.59 11.08 -20.85
N GLY A 30 12.45 12.08 -21.07
CA GLY A 30 13.79 12.15 -20.46
C GLY A 30 14.80 11.17 -21.06
N GLN A 31 16.04 11.22 -20.57
CA GLN A 31 17.16 10.45 -21.13
C GLN A 31 17.01 8.92 -20.98
N THR A 32 16.19 8.46 -20.03
CA THR A 32 15.95 7.04 -19.75
C THR A 32 14.55 6.55 -20.15
N GLY A 33 13.77 7.38 -20.85
CA GLY A 33 12.36 7.11 -21.19
C GLY A 33 12.15 5.80 -21.95
N GLY A 34 12.99 5.53 -22.95
CA GLY A 34 12.95 4.27 -23.71
C GLY A 34 13.22 3.02 -22.86
N ALA A 35 14.20 3.08 -21.95
CA ALA A 35 14.61 1.95 -21.11
C ALA A 35 13.58 1.61 -20.01
N THR A 36 12.72 2.58 -19.65
CA THR A 36 11.72 2.43 -18.58
C THR A 36 10.28 2.43 -19.10
N ALA A 37 10.09 2.50 -20.43
CA ALA A 37 8.77 2.62 -21.06
C ALA A 37 7.80 1.52 -20.61
N TYR A 38 8.25 0.26 -20.53
CA TYR A 38 7.40 -0.84 -20.09
C TYR A 38 6.93 -0.69 -18.64
N LYS A 39 7.79 -0.21 -17.73
CA LYS A 39 7.44 0.04 -16.32
C LYS A 39 6.42 1.18 -16.23
N HIS A 40 6.65 2.25 -16.98
CA HIS A 40 5.74 3.39 -17.03
C HIS A 40 4.35 2.99 -17.56
N VAL A 41 4.31 2.16 -18.61
CA VAL A 41 3.06 1.59 -19.17
C VAL A 41 2.35 0.71 -18.14
N ALA A 42 3.06 -0.23 -17.50
CA ALA A 42 2.47 -1.13 -16.51
C ALA A 42 1.93 -0.39 -15.27
N ILE A 43 2.73 0.54 -14.72
CA ILE A 43 2.32 1.37 -13.58
C ILE A 43 1.14 2.27 -13.95
N THR A 44 1.13 2.84 -15.16
CA THR A 44 0.02 3.67 -15.64
C THR A 44 -1.27 2.86 -15.77
N PHE A 45 -1.20 1.65 -16.32
CA PHE A 45 -2.35 0.76 -16.39
C PHE A 45 -2.87 0.44 -15.00
N ALA A 46 -2.00 -0.02 -14.10
CA ALA A 46 -2.38 -0.36 -12.73
C ALA A 46 -3.02 0.84 -12.01
N ARG A 47 -2.39 2.02 -12.06
CA ARG A 47 -2.92 3.25 -11.47
C ARG A 47 -4.29 3.63 -12.05
N SER A 48 -4.46 3.56 -13.36
CA SER A 48 -5.74 3.88 -14.00
C SER A 48 -6.82 2.86 -13.62
N PHE A 49 -6.49 1.57 -13.69
CA PHE A 49 -7.42 0.48 -13.43
C PHE A 49 -7.87 0.52 -11.98
N PHE A 50 -6.94 0.51 -11.02
CA PHE A 50 -7.28 0.55 -9.60
C PHE A 50 -7.84 1.90 -9.14
N GLY A 51 -7.49 3.02 -9.79
CA GLY A 51 -8.08 4.34 -9.52
C GLY A 51 -9.52 4.50 -10.03
N THR A 52 -10.01 3.59 -10.86
CA THR A 52 -11.39 3.65 -11.38
C THR A 52 -12.22 2.40 -11.07
N ALA A 53 -11.58 1.26 -10.80
CA ALA A 53 -12.23 0.03 -10.38
C ALA A 53 -12.72 0.14 -8.93
N SER A 54 -13.99 -0.17 -8.69
CA SER A 54 -14.47 -0.40 -7.33
C SER A 54 -13.93 -1.72 -6.77
N ILE A 55 -13.93 -1.90 -5.45
CA ILE A 55 -13.48 -3.17 -4.85
C ILE A 55 -14.35 -4.34 -5.34
N GLU A 56 -15.65 -4.14 -5.50
CA GLU A 56 -16.58 -5.14 -6.02
C GLU A 56 -16.30 -5.50 -7.48
N GLN A 57 -15.77 -4.57 -8.28
CA GLN A 57 -15.32 -4.84 -9.64
C GLN A 57 -14.02 -5.66 -9.63
N ILE A 58 -13.10 -5.38 -8.70
CA ILE A 58 -11.88 -6.17 -8.51
C ILE A 58 -12.23 -7.59 -8.06
N GLN A 59 -13.20 -7.76 -7.15
CA GLN A 59 -13.72 -9.07 -6.74
C GLN A 59 -14.18 -9.91 -7.94
N LEU A 60 -14.82 -9.31 -8.95
CA LEU A 60 -15.25 -10.03 -10.16
C LEU A 60 -14.09 -10.51 -11.04
N SER A 61 -12.91 -9.91 -10.92
CA SER A 61 -11.72 -10.30 -11.69
C SER A 61 -10.93 -11.44 -11.02
N LEU A 62 -11.26 -11.78 -9.77
CA LEU A 62 -10.64 -12.85 -9.01
C LEU A 62 -11.54 -14.09 -9.01
N SER A 63 -10.95 -15.28 -9.17
CA SER A 63 -11.68 -16.54 -9.02
C SER A 63 -12.04 -16.85 -7.57
N GLU A 64 -11.24 -16.33 -6.64
CA GLU A 64 -11.37 -16.48 -5.19
C GLU A 64 -10.67 -15.33 -4.47
N ASN A 65 -10.90 -15.19 -3.16
CA ASN A 65 -10.19 -14.20 -2.36
C ASN A 65 -8.68 -14.51 -2.29
N LEU A 66 -7.86 -13.47 -2.20
CA LEU A 66 -6.43 -13.62 -1.94
C LEU A 66 -6.23 -14.18 -0.53
N ARG A 67 -5.39 -15.20 -0.39
CA ARG A 67 -5.14 -15.88 0.89
C ARG A 67 -4.59 -14.96 1.98
N GLY A 68 -3.79 -13.96 1.60
CA GLY A 68 -3.41 -12.92 2.54
C GLY A 68 -2.74 -11.71 1.93
N ALA A 69 -2.73 -10.61 2.68
CA ALA A 69 -2.01 -9.37 2.37
C ALA A 69 -1.10 -9.01 3.54
N LEU A 70 0.16 -8.71 3.22
CA LEU A 70 1.17 -8.34 4.19
C LEU A 70 1.57 -6.89 3.97
N LEU A 71 1.30 -6.06 4.97
CA LEU A 71 1.67 -4.65 5.01
C LEU A 71 2.76 -4.49 6.07
N LEU A 72 3.97 -4.15 5.63
CA LEU A 72 5.08 -3.86 6.54
C LEU A 72 5.36 -2.35 6.46
N SER A 73 5.25 -1.68 7.61
CA SER A 73 5.47 -0.24 7.75
C SER A 73 4.78 0.59 6.64
N PRO A 74 3.47 0.39 6.39
CA PRO A 74 2.83 0.98 5.21
C PRO A 74 2.69 2.50 5.36
N TRP A 75 3.14 3.24 4.35
CA TRP A 75 2.93 4.69 4.28
C TRP A 75 1.55 5.00 3.69
N ILE A 76 0.61 5.31 4.59
CA ILE A 76 -0.83 5.35 4.31
C ILE A 76 -1.51 6.67 4.67
N ASP A 77 -0.76 7.59 5.27
CA ASP A 77 -1.14 8.95 5.61
C ASP A 77 0.08 9.84 5.34
N PHE A 78 -0.15 10.94 4.64
CA PHE A 78 0.89 11.89 4.22
C PHE A 78 1.02 13.08 5.17
N GLY A 79 0.17 13.15 6.20
CA GLY A 79 0.34 14.05 7.33
C GLY A 79 1.60 13.73 8.14
N THR A 80 2.18 14.76 8.76
CA THR A 80 3.37 14.66 9.63
C THR A 80 3.11 15.22 11.03
N ASP A 81 1.83 15.32 11.39
CA ASP A 81 1.30 15.93 12.60
C ASP A 81 0.98 14.92 13.72
N HIS A 82 1.08 13.62 13.46
CA HIS A 82 0.94 12.58 14.48
C HIS A 82 2.05 12.67 15.54
N GLU A 83 1.75 12.25 16.78
CA GLU A 83 2.70 12.36 17.91
C GLU A 83 3.93 11.45 17.72
N SER A 84 3.81 10.35 16.99
CA SER A 84 4.93 9.50 16.58
C SER A 84 5.98 10.27 15.76
N PHE A 85 5.60 11.25 14.95
CA PHE A 85 6.59 12.10 14.25
C PHE A 85 7.44 12.95 15.20
N ARG A 86 6.89 13.32 16.36
CA ARG A 86 7.61 14.08 17.38
C ARG A 86 8.44 13.19 18.29
N THR A 87 7.89 12.06 18.70
CA THR A 87 8.50 11.16 19.70
C THR A 87 9.54 10.20 19.11
N ASN A 88 9.50 9.97 17.79
CA ASN A 88 10.42 9.07 17.08
C ASN A 88 11.27 9.77 16.01
N ALA A 89 11.27 11.12 15.99
CA ALA A 89 11.98 11.92 14.98
C ALA A 89 13.46 11.57 14.80
N ASP A 90 14.12 11.13 15.88
CA ASP A 90 15.54 10.81 15.96
C ASP A 90 15.84 9.30 16.02
N LYS A 91 14.81 8.45 15.87
CA LYS A 91 14.94 6.99 15.99
C LYS A 91 14.66 6.25 14.70
N ASP A 92 13.90 6.86 13.80
CA ASP A 92 13.50 6.23 12.53
C ASP A 92 14.50 6.51 11.40
N ALA A 93 14.50 5.63 10.39
CA ALA A 93 15.28 5.79 9.16
C ALA A 93 14.69 6.85 8.21
N ILE A 94 13.42 7.23 8.41
CA ILE A 94 12.71 8.24 7.62
C ILE A 94 12.31 9.44 8.47
N SER A 95 12.19 10.61 7.85
CA SER A 95 11.89 11.88 8.53
C SER A 95 10.69 12.60 7.91
N ALA A 96 10.05 13.47 8.69
CA ALA A 96 8.96 14.33 8.21
C ALA A 96 9.35 15.13 6.96
N GLU A 97 10.57 15.69 6.95
CA GLU A 97 11.09 16.43 5.80
C GLU A 97 11.20 15.55 4.54
N SER A 98 11.73 14.33 4.69
CA SER A 98 11.89 13.40 3.57
C SER A 98 10.54 12.95 3.03
N LEU A 99 9.61 12.58 3.91
CA LEU A 99 8.25 12.20 3.55
C LEU A 99 7.49 13.34 2.88
N GLY A 100 7.65 14.57 3.35
CA GLY A 100 7.07 15.76 2.72
C GLY A 100 7.54 15.95 1.28
N ARG A 101 8.86 15.87 1.04
CA ARG A 101 9.44 15.96 -0.31
C ARG A 101 8.97 14.82 -1.22
N TRP A 102 8.89 13.60 -0.69
CA TRP A 102 8.41 12.44 -1.46
C TRP A 102 6.91 12.55 -1.77
N ALA A 103 6.10 13.07 -0.85
CA ALA A 103 4.68 13.29 -1.07
C ALA A 103 4.45 14.36 -2.14
N GLU A 104 5.18 15.47 -2.08
CA GLU A 104 5.15 16.52 -3.11
C GLU A 104 5.56 15.96 -4.48
N ALA A 105 6.63 15.17 -4.55
CA ALA A 105 7.06 14.54 -5.80
C ALA A 105 6.06 13.51 -6.33
N LEU A 106 5.36 12.78 -5.44
CA LEU A 106 4.42 11.73 -5.81
C LEU A 106 3.06 12.27 -6.24
N PHE A 107 2.56 13.32 -5.58
CA PHE A 107 1.21 13.83 -5.79
C PHE A 107 1.17 15.22 -6.43
N GLY A 108 2.16 16.08 -6.18
CA GLY A 108 2.05 17.51 -6.49
C GLY A 108 0.72 18.08 -5.99
N ASP A 109 -0.04 18.73 -6.87
CA ASP A 109 -1.37 19.28 -6.56
C ASP A 109 -2.53 18.26 -6.71
N THR A 110 -2.22 16.97 -6.89
CA THR A 110 -3.25 15.95 -7.09
C THR A 110 -4.06 15.75 -5.82
N LYS A 111 -5.38 15.85 -5.92
CA LYS A 111 -6.28 15.53 -4.82
C LYS A 111 -6.13 14.06 -4.41
N MET A 112 -5.80 13.83 -3.14
CA MET A 112 -5.78 12.51 -2.54
C MET A 112 -7.19 11.91 -2.43
N ASP A 113 -7.26 10.59 -2.50
CA ASP A 113 -8.49 9.83 -2.30
C ASP A 113 -8.25 8.63 -1.37
N LYS A 114 -9.28 7.81 -1.17
CA LYS A 114 -9.23 6.62 -0.31
C LYS A 114 -8.23 5.54 -0.74
N TYR A 115 -7.69 5.59 -1.96
CA TYR A 115 -6.65 4.65 -2.42
C TYR A 115 -5.25 5.17 -2.10
N THR A 116 -5.07 6.49 -2.06
CA THR A 116 -3.80 7.11 -1.66
C THR A 116 -3.72 7.26 -0.15
N ASN A 117 -4.80 7.75 0.48
CA ASN A 117 -4.93 7.96 1.92
C ASN A 117 -6.05 7.06 2.49
N PRO A 118 -5.80 5.75 2.65
CA PRO A 118 -6.84 4.80 3.05
C PRO A 118 -7.40 5.06 4.46
N THR A 119 -6.78 5.89 5.29
CA THR A 119 -7.42 6.35 6.53
C THR A 119 -8.73 7.08 6.29
N ASP A 120 -8.94 7.69 5.12
CA ASP A 120 -10.16 8.41 4.75
C ASP A 120 -11.21 7.50 4.09
N ALA A 121 -10.97 6.19 4.02
CA ALA A 121 -11.93 5.25 3.47
C ALA A 121 -13.25 5.26 4.25
N PRO A 122 -14.42 5.24 3.57
CA PRO A 122 -15.72 5.25 4.22
C PRO A 122 -15.99 3.95 4.98
N THR A 123 -16.88 4.00 5.97
CA THR A 123 -17.34 2.79 6.68
C THR A 123 -17.85 1.74 5.71
N GLY A 124 -17.44 0.50 5.92
CA GLY A 124 -17.79 -0.66 5.10
C GLY A 124 -16.81 -0.91 3.94
N TRP A 125 -15.87 0.00 3.67
CA TRP A 125 -14.91 -0.16 2.57
C TRP A 125 -13.99 -1.37 2.77
N TRP A 126 -13.57 -1.62 4.01
CA TRP A 126 -12.64 -2.71 4.34
C TRP A 126 -13.29 -4.09 4.30
N LYS A 127 -14.62 -4.16 4.49
CA LYS A 127 -15.41 -5.41 4.39
C LYS A 127 -15.36 -6.03 3.00
N LEU A 128 -15.12 -5.21 1.99
CA LEU A 128 -15.15 -5.61 0.59
C LEU A 128 -13.81 -6.16 0.12
N LEU A 129 -12.72 -6.01 0.90
CA LEU A 129 -11.41 -6.46 0.46
C LEU A 129 -11.45 -7.96 0.11
N PRO A 130 -11.02 -8.36 -1.10
CA PRO A 130 -10.94 -9.76 -1.50
C PRO A 130 -9.69 -10.41 -0.91
N VAL A 131 -9.52 -10.34 0.41
CA VAL A 131 -8.36 -10.87 1.13
C VAL A 131 -8.87 -11.63 2.34
N GLU A 132 -8.35 -12.82 2.62
CA GLU A 132 -8.78 -13.60 3.78
C GLU A 132 -8.11 -13.13 5.06
N LYS A 133 -6.78 -12.95 5.03
CA LYS A 133 -5.96 -12.61 6.20
C LYS A 133 -5.09 -11.39 5.93
N ILE A 134 -5.00 -10.49 6.89
CA ILE A 134 -4.17 -9.29 6.76
C ILE A 134 -3.16 -9.24 7.90
N PHE A 135 -1.89 -9.06 7.56
CA PHE A 135 -0.84 -8.74 8.51
C PHE A 135 -0.42 -7.29 8.37
N ILE A 136 -0.35 -6.57 9.48
CA ILE A 136 0.16 -5.21 9.56
C ILE A 136 1.32 -5.19 10.55
N GLY A 137 2.54 -5.08 10.05
CA GLY A 137 3.75 -4.90 10.85
C GLY A 137 4.08 -3.43 11.00
N VAL A 138 4.32 -2.99 12.23
CA VAL A 138 4.84 -1.66 12.56
C VAL A 138 5.88 -1.70 13.68
N GLY A 139 6.97 -0.97 13.51
CA GLY A 139 7.98 -0.70 14.52
C GLY A 139 7.52 0.39 15.50
N GLY A 140 7.93 0.26 16.77
CA GLY A 140 7.58 1.20 17.84
C GLY A 140 8.34 2.50 17.78
N ASP A 141 9.48 2.51 17.09
CA ASP A 141 10.32 3.68 16.84
C ASP A 141 10.05 4.27 15.44
N GLU A 142 8.97 3.88 14.76
CA GLU A 142 8.55 4.48 13.48
C GLU A 142 7.88 5.85 13.66
N VAL A 143 8.18 6.81 12.78
CA VAL A 143 7.40 8.07 12.70
C VAL A 143 5.98 7.85 12.18
N LEU A 144 5.75 6.77 11.43
CA LEU A 144 4.44 6.38 10.88
C LEU A 144 3.59 5.55 11.85
N LEU A 145 4.08 5.29 13.07
CA LEU A 145 3.44 4.39 14.02
C LEU A 145 1.95 4.71 14.25
N ASP A 146 1.62 5.96 14.56
CA ASP A 146 0.27 6.34 14.95
C ASP A 146 -0.73 6.20 13.79
N SER A 147 -0.32 6.57 12.57
CA SER A 147 -1.18 6.45 11.39
C SER A 147 -1.45 4.98 11.07
N ILE A 148 -0.42 4.12 11.13
CA ILE A 148 -0.56 2.68 10.90
C ILE A 148 -1.45 2.04 11.96
N VAL A 149 -1.29 2.40 13.23
CA VAL A 149 -2.14 1.91 14.32
C VAL A 149 -3.59 2.38 14.15
N SER A 150 -3.81 3.62 13.72
CA SER A 150 -5.16 4.15 13.42
C SER A 150 -5.84 3.38 12.28
N LEU A 151 -5.14 3.13 11.18
CA LEU A 151 -5.62 2.31 10.08
C LEU A 151 -5.95 0.89 10.54
N ALA A 152 -5.05 0.27 11.29
CA ALA A 152 -5.22 -1.09 11.78
C ALA A 152 -6.47 -1.24 12.67
N HIS A 153 -6.76 -0.24 13.51
CA HIS A 153 -8.01 -0.22 14.29
C HIS A 153 -9.24 -0.17 13.38
N LYS A 154 -9.24 0.69 12.35
CA LYS A 154 -10.35 0.76 11.37
C LYS A 154 -10.53 -0.54 10.59
N MET A 155 -9.44 -1.19 10.21
CA MET A 155 -9.51 -2.48 9.51
C MET A 155 -10.07 -3.57 10.41
N LYS A 156 -9.65 -3.63 11.69
CA LYS A 156 -10.13 -4.63 12.65
C LYS A 156 -11.63 -4.54 12.95
N THR A 157 -12.26 -3.39 12.80
CA THR A 157 -13.72 -3.25 13.01
C THR A 157 -14.55 -3.78 11.84
N GLU A 158 -13.93 -4.01 10.69
CA GLU A 158 -14.64 -4.32 9.44
C GLU A 158 -14.14 -5.60 8.75
N HIS A 159 -12.89 -5.98 8.94
CA HIS A 159 -12.26 -7.14 8.33
C HIS A 159 -12.04 -8.25 9.37
N PRO A 160 -12.45 -9.50 9.09
CA PRO A 160 -12.52 -10.55 10.12
C PRO A 160 -11.17 -11.01 10.66
N ASP A 161 -10.11 -10.98 9.83
CA ASP A 161 -8.79 -11.48 10.21
C ASP A 161 -7.71 -10.43 9.89
N VAL A 162 -7.36 -9.63 10.91
CA VAL A 162 -6.31 -8.61 10.85
C VAL A 162 -5.38 -8.78 12.05
N LEU A 163 -4.17 -9.28 11.80
CA LEU A 163 -3.09 -9.35 12.77
C LEU A 163 -2.26 -8.07 12.72
N VAL A 164 -2.02 -7.46 13.89
CA VAL A 164 -1.17 -6.26 14.01
C VAL A 164 0.01 -6.62 14.88
N SER A 165 1.21 -6.57 14.31
CA SER A 165 2.46 -6.83 15.01
C SER A 165 3.18 -5.51 15.26
N ARG A 166 3.10 -5.03 16.50
CA ARG A 166 3.81 -3.83 16.95
C ARG A 166 5.06 -4.23 17.73
N VAL A 167 6.24 -3.89 17.22
CA VAL A 167 7.51 -4.25 17.86
C VAL A 167 8.18 -3.02 18.47
N PRO A 168 8.27 -2.88 19.80
CA PRO A 168 8.53 -1.59 20.46
C PRO A 168 9.78 -0.80 20.08
N ARG A 169 10.83 -1.44 19.57
CA ARG A 169 12.15 -0.83 19.34
C ARG A 169 12.63 -0.90 17.90
N GLU A 170 11.77 -1.40 17.01
CA GLU A 170 12.10 -1.47 15.61
C GLU A 170 11.71 -0.19 14.87
N PHE A 171 12.49 0.17 13.85
CA PHE A 171 12.27 1.31 12.97
C PHE A 171 11.61 0.89 11.65
N HIS A 172 11.40 1.86 10.75
CA HIS A 172 10.69 1.64 9.49
C HIS A 172 11.37 0.58 8.63
N VAL A 173 10.58 -0.43 8.22
CA VAL A 173 10.99 -1.58 7.39
C VAL A 173 12.25 -2.33 7.86
N GLU A 174 12.54 -2.33 9.17
CA GLU A 174 13.73 -2.96 9.75
C GLU A 174 13.96 -4.41 9.30
N PRO A 175 12.96 -5.31 9.21
CA PRO A 175 13.15 -6.67 8.68
C PRO A 175 13.78 -6.74 7.28
N ILE A 176 13.47 -5.77 6.42
CA ILE A 176 14.00 -5.69 5.05
C ILE A 176 15.40 -5.08 5.07
N THR A 177 15.61 -4.06 5.90
CA THR A 177 16.91 -3.41 6.10
C THR A 177 17.93 -4.40 6.65
N ASP A 178 17.60 -5.12 7.71
CA ASP A 178 18.44 -6.15 8.32
C ASP A 178 18.84 -7.22 7.32
N PHE A 179 17.86 -7.74 6.56
CA PHE A 179 18.10 -8.73 5.52
C PHE A 179 19.06 -8.19 4.44
N GLY A 180 18.84 -6.96 3.97
CA GLY A 180 19.68 -6.32 2.95
C GLY A 180 21.12 -6.06 3.43
N LEU A 181 21.31 -5.84 4.73
CA LEU A 181 22.61 -5.64 5.37
C LEU A 181 23.27 -6.93 5.86
N GLY A 182 22.60 -8.09 5.76
CA GLY A 182 23.09 -9.36 6.28
C GLY A 182 23.12 -9.44 7.81
N LEU A 183 22.29 -8.64 8.48
CA LEU A 183 22.13 -8.67 9.94
C LEU A 183 21.23 -9.83 10.37
N SER A 184 21.30 -10.17 11.66
CA SER A 184 20.43 -11.22 12.21
C SER A 184 18.98 -10.74 12.23
N PRO A 185 18.00 -11.59 11.88
CA PRO A 185 16.61 -11.14 11.81
C PRO A 185 16.03 -10.68 13.15
N GLY A 186 15.45 -9.48 13.16
CA GLY A 186 14.70 -8.91 14.27
C GLY A 186 13.39 -9.63 14.62
N VAL A 187 12.68 -9.10 15.61
CA VAL A 187 11.43 -9.70 16.14
C VAL A 187 10.30 -9.57 15.12
N GLN A 188 10.21 -8.45 14.42
CA GLN A 188 9.18 -8.26 13.40
C GLN A 188 9.36 -9.22 12.23
N TYR A 189 10.61 -9.51 11.85
CA TYR A 189 10.88 -10.52 10.83
C TYR A 189 10.32 -11.88 11.25
N GLN A 190 10.55 -12.29 12.50
CA GLN A 190 10.05 -13.57 13.02
C GLN A 190 8.52 -13.60 13.02
N ALA A 191 7.85 -12.52 13.43
CA ALA A 191 6.39 -12.39 13.40
C ALA A 191 5.85 -12.50 11.96
N MET A 192 6.50 -11.80 11.02
CA MET A 192 6.18 -11.84 9.59
C MET A 192 6.33 -13.25 9.01
N ALA A 193 7.47 -13.91 9.26
CA ALA A 193 7.74 -15.26 8.78
C ALA A 193 6.77 -16.30 9.37
N ALA A 194 6.44 -16.19 10.66
CA ALA A 194 5.46 -17.05 11.31
C ALA A 194 4.06 -16.87 10.68
N TRP A 195 3.63 -15.64 10.44
CA TRP A 195 2.36 -15.36 9.78
C TRP A 195 2.31 -15.88 8.34
N LEU A 196 3.38 -15.70 7.57
CA LEU A 196 3.49 -16.24 6.20
C LEU A 196 3.36 -17.76 6.20
N ASN A 197 4.12 -18.45 7.06
CA ASN A 197 4.07 -19.91 7.18
C ASN A 197 2.65 -20.39 7.59
N GLN A 198 2.02 -19.73 8.55
CA GLN A 198 0.65 -20.07 8.97
C GLN A 198 -0.40 -19.84 7.86
N THR A 199 -0.16 -18.87 6.98
CA THR A 199 -1.12 -18.43 5.97
C THR A 199 -1.01 -19.23 4.66
N PHE A 200 0.21 -19.58 4.25
CA PHE A 200 0.50 -20.11 2.90
C PHE A 200 1.07 -21.53 2.87
N SER A 201 1.41 -22.13 4.01
CA SER A 201 1.99 -23.49 4.05
C SER A 201 0.96 -24.60 4.26
N GLN A 202 -0.33 -24.32 4.00
CA GLN A 202 -1.42 -25.30 4.02
C GLN A 202 -1.87 -25.66 2.61
#